data_AF-A0A3L6RJA3-F1
#
_entry.id   AF-A0A3L6RJA3-F1
#
_cell.length_a   1.000
_cell.length_b   1.000
_cell.length_c   1.000
_cell.angle_alpha   90.00
_cell.angle_beta   90.00
_cell.angle_gamma   90.00
#
_symmetry.space_group_name_H-M   'P 1'
#
loop_
_entity.id
_entity.type
_entity.pdbx_description
1 polymer ?
#
loop_
_entity_poly.entity_id
_entity_poly.type
_entity_poly.pdbx_seq_one_letter_code
_entity_poly.pdbx_strand_id
1 'polypeptide(L)'
;MDRSLPVAAVVAVVLMCCSGICRGERLGARECEDLGFTGLALCSDCNALSEFVKDQELVEDCRKCCTEDSDDSISKLTFSGAIIEVCMRKLVFYPEVVGFLEEDKDDFRYVEARYSYGSPPKLIMLDDKGEHKETIRQVH
;
A
#
# COMPACT_ATOMS: atom_id res chain seq x y z
N MET A 1 -3.53 -33.86 50.99
CA MET A 1 -2.06 -33.84 51.06
C MET A 1 -1.54 -34.49 49.79
N ASP A 2 -1.05 -33.82 48.77
CA ASP A 2 -1.01 -32.41 48.41
C ASP A 2 -0.86 -32.41 46.89
N ARG A 3 -1.79 -31.77 46.19
CA ARG A 3 -1.76 -31.60 44.73
C ARG A 3 -0.72 -30.51 44.41
N SER A 4 0.55 -30.86 44.53
CA SER A 4 1.65 -30.00 44.10
C SER A 4 2.08 -30.44 42.70
N LEU A 5 1.21 -30.21 41.71
CA LEU A 5 1.68 -30.05 40.33
C LEU A 5 2.69 -28.89 40.40
N PRO A 6 3.96 -29.07 40.01
CA PRO A 6 4.97 -28.09 40.31
C PRO A 6 4.54 -26.79 39.65
N VAL A 7 4.28 -25.77 40.46
CA VAL A 7 3.86 -24.43 40.01
C VAL A 7 4.84 -23.94 38.93
N ALA A 8 6.11 -24.34 39.02
CA ALA A 8 7.14 -24.16 38.02
C ALA A 8 6.82 -24.75 36.64
N ALA A 9 6.22 -25.93 36.53
CA ALA A 9 5.84 -26.53 35.26
C ALA A 9 4.64 -25.82 34.63
N VAL A 10 3.67 -25.39 35.44
CA VAL A 10 2.53 -24.58 34.95
C VAL A 10 3.01 -23.23 34.46
N VAL A 11 3.90 -22.58 35.21
CA VAL A 11 4.51 -21.29 34.86
C VAL A 11 5.40 -21.42 33.61
N ALA A 12 6.16 -22.49 33.47
CA ALA A 12 6.99 -22.75 32.29
C ALA A 12 6.15 -22.98 31.02
N VAL A 13 5.04 -23.73 31.13
CA VAL A 13 4.13 -23.95 29.99
C VAL A 13 3.43 -22.64 29.59
N VAL A 14 3.00 -21.82 30.55
CA VAL A 14 2.40 -20.50 30.27
C VAL A 14 3.41 -19.56 29.62
N LEU A 15 4.64 -19.47 30.14
CA LEU A 15 5.70 -18.65 29.57
C LEU A 15 6.08 -19.10 28.16
N MET A 16 6.11 -20.41 27.89
CA MET A 16 6.44 -20.96 26.58
C MET A 16 5.34 -20.74 25.54
N CYS A 17 4.07 -20.69 25.96
CA CYS A 17 2.95 -20.29 25.12
C CYS A 17 2.96 -18.79 24.78
N CYS A 18 3.41 -17.93 25.69
CA CYS A 18 3.47 -16.47 25.43
C CYS A 18 4.56 -16.08 24.42
N SER A 19 5.65 -16.85 24.31
CA SER A 19 6.71 -16.58 23.33
C SER A 19 6.39 -17.03 21.89
N GLY A 20 5.31 -17.79 21.69
CA GLY A 20 4.94 -18.35 20.38
C GLY A 20 3.95 -17.54 19.56
N ILE A 21 3.31 -16.51 20.13
CA ILE A 21 2.16 -15.83 19.52
C ILE A 21 2.47 -14.35 19.31
N CYS A 22 3.38 -14.05 18.38
CA CYS A 22 3.54 -12.71 17.78
C CYS A 22 3.93 -12.80 16.30
N ARG A 23 3.67 -13.94 15.63
CA ARG A 23 3.61 -13.97 14.17
C ARG A 23 2.15 -13.75 13.83
N GLY A 24 1.78 -12.53 13.41
CA GLY A 24 0.48 -12.32 12.79
C GLY A 24 0.30 -13.35 11.68
N GLU A 25 -0.82 -14.07 11.68
CA GLU A 25 -1.17 -14.98 10.58
C GLU A 25 -1.26 -14.14 9.31
N ARG A 26 -0.30 -14.35 8.39
CA ARG A 26 -0.32 -13.71 7.08
C ARG A 26 -1.11 -14.59 6.13
N LEU A 27 -2.10 -14.00 5.48
CA LEU A 27 -2.89 -14.67 4.45
C LEU A 27 -2.10 -14.70 3.13
N GLY A 28 -2.44 -15.66 2.28
CA GLY A 28 -1.91 -15.72 0.92
C GLY A 28 -2.47 -14.59 0.04
N ALA A 29 -1.75 -14.22 -1.02
CA ALA A 29 -2.17 -13.14 -1.93
C ALA A 29 -3.60 -13.33 -2.48
N ARG A 30 -3.98 -14.55 -2.85
CA ARG A 30 -5.33 -14.85 -3.32
C ARG A 30 -6.41 -14.67 -2.25
N GLU A 31 -6.12 -15.08 -1.01
CA GLU A 31 -7.07 -14.93 0.10
C GLU A 31 -7.27 -13.44 0.43
N CYS A 32 -6.20 -12.64 0.33
CA CYS A 32 -6.29 -11.19 0.46
C CYS A 32 -7.09 -10.54 -0.67
N GLU A 33 -6.88 -10.97 -1.92
CA GLU A 33 -7.66 -10.52 -3.07
C GLU A 33 -9.15 -10.86 -2.91
N ASP A 34 -9.49 -12.06 -2.42
CA ASP A 34 -10.86 -12.50 -2.15
C ASP A 34 -11.53 -11.65 -1.05
N LEU A 35 -10.75 -11.14 -0.09
CA LEU A 35 -11.19 -10.16 0.93
C LEU A 35 -11.21 -8.71 0.41
N GLY A 36 -10.75 -8.46 -0.82
CA GLY A 36 -10.72 -7.14 -1.45
C GLY A 36 -9.43 -6.32 -1.22
N PHE A 37 -8.38 -6.91 -0.66
CA PHE A 37 -7.08 -6.27 -0.46
C PHE A 37 -6.13 -6.57 -1.63
N THR A 38 -5.47 -5.54 -2.15
CA THR A 38 -4.57 -5.65 -3.32
C THR A 38 -3.14 -6.07 -2.99
N GLY A 39 -2.85 -6.38 -1.72
CA GLY A 39 -1.50 -6.73 -1.25
C GLY A 39 -0.47 -5.58 -1.27
N LEU A 40 -0.93 -4.35 -1.55
CA LEU A 40 -0.09 -3.15 -1.62
C LEU A 40 -0.13 -2.31 -0.33
N ALA A 41 -0.98 -2.68 0.64
CA ALA A 41 -1.17 -1.91 1.86
C ALA A 41 0.00 -2.09 2.84
N LEU A 42 0.43 -1.00 3.45
CA LEU A 42 1.36 -1.00 4.56
C LEU A 42 0.62 -1.23 5.88
N CYS A 43 1.27 -1.87 6.86
CA CYS A 43 0.62 -2.11 8.14
C CYS A 43 0.34 -0.80 8.90
N SER A 44 1.07 0.28 8.62
CA SER A 44 0.73 1.64 9.04
C SER A 44 -0.63 2.10 8.54
N ASP A 45 -1.00 1.73 7.31
CA ASP A 45 -2.28 2.12 6.70
C ASP A 45 -3.44 1.42 7.39
N CYS A 46 -3.26 0.14 7.75
CA CYS A 46 -4.26 -0.60 8.54
C CYS A 46 -4.43 -0.02 9.95
N ASN A 47 -3.36 0.55 10.53
CA ASN A 47 -3.44 1.24 11.82
C ASN A 47 -4.20 2.56 11.70
N ALA A 48 -3.93 3.37 10.67
CA ALA A 48 -4.71 4.57 10.39
C ALA A 48 -6.19 4.24 10.12
N LEU A 49 -6.46 3.17 9.35
CA LEU A 49 -7.82 2.69 9.07
C LEU A 49 -8.61 2.42 10.35
N SER A 50 -7.95 1.89 11.38
CA SER A 50 -8.58 1.59 12.68
C SER A 50 -9.11 2.81 13.44
N GLU A 51 -8.64 4.01 13.11
CA GLU A 51 -9.12 5.26 13.72
C GLU A 51 -10.46 5.70 13.14
N PHE A 52 -10.73 5.34 11.88
CA PHE A 52 -11.90 5.80 11.13
C PHE A 52 -12.97 4.72 10.97
N VAL A 53 -12.56 3.45 10.97
CA VAL A 53 -13.45 2.31 10.74
C VAL A 53 -13.81 1.63 12.07
N LYS A 54 -15.12 1.45 12.30
CA LYS A 54 -15.65 0.77 13.49
C LYS A 54 -15.66 -0.76 13.37
N ASP A 55 -15.40 -1.26 12.17
CA ASP A 55 -15.33 -2.67 11.86
C ASP A 55 -13.94 -3.22 12.23
N GLN A 56 -13.86 -3.93 13.35
CA GLN A 56 -12.62 -4.54 13.81
C GLN A 56 -12.21 -5.74 12.94
N GLU A 57 -13.16 -6.45 12.35
CA GLU A 57 -12.89 -7.60 11.48
C GLU A 57 -12.15 -7.13 10.22
N LEU A 58 -12.61 -6.02 9.62
CA LEU A 58 -11.94 -5.42 8.47
C LEU A 58 -10.51 -4.95 8.78
N VAL A 59 -10.29 -4.37 9.97
CA VAL A 59 -8.96 -3.93 10.41
C VAL A 59 -8.04 -5.13 10.64
N GLU A 60 -8.57 -6.21 11.20
CA GLU A 60 -7.81 -7.45 11.39
C GLU A 60 -7.46 -8.09 10.05
N ASP A 61 -8.39 -8.16 9.10
CA ASP A 61 -8.13 -8.70 7.77
C ASP A 61 -7.11 -7.85 7.00
N CYS A 62 -7.18 -6.52 7.12
CA CYS A 62 -6.15 -5.61 6.60
C CYS A 62 -4.77 -5.97 7.17
N ARG A 63 -4.68 -6.20 8.50
CA ARG A 63 -3.43 -6.57 9.17
C ARG A 63 -2.89 -7.93 8.76
N LYS A 64 -3.75 -8.88 8.37
CA LYS A 64 -3.34 -10.18 7.83
C LYS A 64 -2.83 -10.08 6.39
N CYS A 65 -3.18 -9.00 5.69
CA CYS A 65 -2.88 -8.77 4.28
C CYS A 65 -1.84 -7.68 4.01
N CYS A 66 -1.40 -6.93 5.03
CA CYS A 66 -0.43 -5.86 4.88
C CYS A 66 1.02 -6.35 4.82
N THR A 67 1.87 -5.51 4.25
CA THR A 67 3.33 -5.67 4.31
C THR A 67 3.86 -4.92 5.53
N GLU A 68 4.84 -5.50 6.24
CA GLU A 68 5.43 -4.80 7.39
C GLU A 68 6.07 -3.51 6.89
N ASP A 69 5.97 -2.47 7.72
CA ASP A 69 6.66 -1.21 7.51
C ASP A 69 8.16 -1.43 7.74
N SER A 70 8.82 -2.07 6.77
CA SER A 70 10.27 -2.14 6.75
C SER A 70 10.80 -0.83 6.20
N ASP A 71 11.70 -0.21 6.97
CA ASP A 71 12.51 0.94 6.56
C ASP A 71 13.42 0.63 5.35
N ASP A 72 13.32 -0.54 4.70
CA ASP A 72 14.21 -0.97 3.63
C ASP A 72 13.54 -1.49 2.34
N SER A 73 12.21 -1.70 2.25
CA SER A 73 11.61 -2.21 1.00
C SER A 73 10.49 -1.38 0.37
N ILE A 74 9.88 -0.43 1.08
CA ILE A 74 8.97 0.58 0.51
C ILE A 74 9.39 2.02 0.92
N SER A 75 10.40 2.16 1.76
CA SER A 75 10.93 3.44 2.29
C SER A 75 11.87 4.22 1.35
N LYS A 76 12.23 3.71 0.16
CA LYS A 76 13.10 4.44 -0.77
C LYS A 76 12.69 4.36 -2.24
N LEU A 77 11.39 4.31 -2.49
CA LEU A 77 10.86 4.87 -3.72
C LEU A 77 10.49 6.33 -3.49
N THR A 78 11.46 7.14 -3.02
CA THR A 78 11.34 8.59 -3.13
C THR A 78 11.34 8.92 -4.62
N PHE A 79 10.19 9.36 -5.11
CA PHE A 79 10.07 9.97 -6.41
C PHE A 79 10.11 11.47 -6.18
N SER A 80 11.06 12.16 -6.82
CA SER A 80 11.16 13.61 -6.68
C SER A 80 10.22 14.36 -7.64
N GLY A 81 9.51 13.63 -8.49
CA GLY A 81 8.48 14.16 -9.38
C GLY A 81 7.82 13.10 -10.24
N ALA A 82 6.86 13.53 -11.05
CA ALA A 82 6.17 12.67 -12.00
C ALA A 82 5.86 13.44 -13.30
N ILE A 83 5.73 12.71 -14.41
CA ILE A 83 5.30 13.24 -15.70
C ILE A 83 4.03 12.51 -16.10
N ILE A 84 2.94 13.24 -16.27
CA ILE A 84 1.74 12.72 -16.91
C ILE A 84 1.89 12.87 -18.42
N GLU A 85 2.19 11.76 -19.10
CA GLU A 85 2.33 11.75 -20.57
C GLU A 85 1.00 11.36 -21.22
N VAL A 86 0.48 12.23 -22.09
CA VAL A 86 -0.83 12.08 -22.73
C VAL A 86 -0.79 12.44 -24.21
N CYS A 87 -1.71 11.87 -25.00
CA CYS A 87 -1.99 12.34 -26.36
C CYS A 87 -3.25 13.20 -26.35
N MET A 88 -3.15 14.45 -26.83
CA MET A 88 -4.29 15.39 -26.92
C MET A 88 -5.53 14.78 -27.58
N ARG A 89 -5.35 14.00 -28.65
CA ARG A 89 -6.47 13.38 -29.38
C ARG A 89 -7.14 12.22 -28.64
N LYS A 90 -6.47 11.66 -27.62
CA LYS A 90 -7.01 10.57 -26.80
C LYS A 90 -7.67 11.07 -25.53
N LEU A 91 -7.37 12.30 -25.07
CA LEU A 91 -7.93 12.87 -23.83
C LEU A 91 -9.46 12.92 -23.80
N VAL A 92 -10.12 12.98 -24.97
CA VAL A 92 -11.58 12.87 -25.07
C VAL A 92 -12.14 11.57 -24.45
N PHE A 93 -11.33 10.52 -24.36
CA PHE A 93 -11.70 9.24 -23.75
C PHE A 93 -11.39 9.16 -22.25
N TYR A 94 -10.77 10.19 -21.67
CA TYR A 94 -10.30 10.21 -20.28
C TYR A 94 -10.69 11.54 -19.60
N PRO A 95 -11.99 11.78 -19.36
CA PRO A 95 -12.47 13.05 -18.81
C PRO A 95 -11.88 13.35 -17.43
N GLU A 96 -11.57 12.34 -16.62
CA GLU A 96 -10.92 12.50 -15.30
C GLU A 96 -9.49 13.02 -15.45
N VAL A 97 -8.76 12.56 -16.47
CA VAL A 97 -7.41 13.05 -16.77
C VAL A 97 -7.46 14.49 -17.27
N VAL A 98 -8.49 14.85 -18.05
CA VAL A 98 -8.70 16.24 -18.48
C VAL A 98 -8.98 17.14 -17.27
N GLY A 99 -9.89 16.74 -16.39
CA GLY A 99 -10.19 17.48 -15.16
C GLY A 99 -8.94 17.73 -14.32
N PHE A 100 -8.14 16.67 -14.08
CA PHE A 100 -6.86 16.84 -13.39
C PHE A 100 -5.91 17.81 -14.11
N LEU A 101 -5.76 17.70 -15.44
CA LEU A 101 -4.85 18.54 -16.21
C LEU A 101 -5.27 20.03 -16.24
N GLU A 102 -6.56 20.32 -16.21
CA GLU A 102 -7.12 21.67 -16.34
C GLU A 102 -7.37 22.36 -14.99
N GLU A 103 -7.79 21.61 -13.98
CA GLU A 103 -8.24 22.16 -12.69
C GLU A 103 -7.18 22.00 -11.60
N ASP A 104 -6.57 20.83 -11.49
CA ASP A 104 -5.78 20.46 -10.31
C ASP A 104 -4.27 20.52 -10.54
N LYS A 105 -3.80 20.35 -11.78
CA LYS A 105 -2.39 20.17 -12.12
C LYS A 105 -1.52 21.22 -11.43
N ASP A 106 -1.91 22.49 -11.51
CA ASP A 106 -1.07 23.59 -11.04
C ASP A 106 -0.82 23.58 -9.52
N ASP A 107 -1.63 22.87 -8.75
CA ASP A 107 -1.40 22.62 -7.32
C ASP A 107 -0.26 21.63 -7.07
N PHE A 108 0.11 20.82 -8.07
CA PHE A 108 1.15 19.80 -8.01
C PHE A 108 2.45 20.26 -8.67
N ARG A 109 3.27 20.99 -7.91
CA ARG A 109 4.56 21.55 -8.38
C ARG A 109 5.54 20.52 -8.96
N TYR A 110 5.50 19.28 -8.47
CA TYR A 110 6.43 18.21 -8.87
C TYR A 110 5.86 17.30 -9.97
N VAL A 111 4.70 17.66 -10.53
CA VAL A 111 4.09 16.94 -11.65
C VAL A 111 4.24 17.78 -12.91
N GLU A 112 4.66 17.18 -14.02
CA GLU A 112 4.76 17.83 -15.34
C GLU A 112 3.78 17.17 -16.32
N ALA A 113 3.11 17.95 -17.17
CA ALA A 113 2.30 17.42 -18.25
C ALA A 113 3.12 17.36 -19.55
N ARG A 114 3.20 16.18 -20.16
CA ARG A 114 3.91 15.97 -21.43
C ARG A 114 2.96 15.47 -22.51
N TYR A 115 2.92 16.18 -23.62
CA TYR A 115 2.07 15.82 -24.74
C TYR A 115 2.86 15.02 -25.79
N SER A 116 2.53 13.74 -25.93
CA SER A 116 3.19 12.82 -26.85
C SER A 116 2.16 12.15 -27.76
N TYR A 117 2.39 12.25 -29.07
CA TYR A 117 1.46 11.77 -30.07
C TYR A 117 1.24 10.26 -29.96
N GLY A 118 -0.02 9.83 -29.87
CA GLY A 118 -0.41 8.42 -29.80
C GLY A 118 -0.22 7.78 -28.42
N SER A 119 0.42 8.47 -27.47
CA SER A 119 0.63 7.97 -26.12
C SER A 119 -0.71 7.86 -25.37
N PRO A 120 -1.07 6.68 -24.82
CA PRO A 120 -2.15 6.60 -23.85
C PRO A 120 -1.75 7.33 -22.56
N PRO A 121 -2.71 7.85 -21.76
CA PRO A 121 -2.39 8.44 -20.47
C PRO A 121 -1.57 7.47 -19.61
N LYS A 122 -0.43 7.95 -19.14
CA LYS A 122 0.46 7.21 -18.24
C LYS A 122 1.20 8.17 -17.33
N LEU A 123 1.50 7.70 -16.13
CA LEU A 123 2.28 8.43 -15.15
C LEU A 123 3.71 7.88 -15.15
N ILE A 124 4.68 8.75 -15.38
CA ILE A 124 6.11 8.43 -15.42
C ILE A 124 6.71 8.99 -14.15
N MET A 125 7.10 8.14 -13.22
CA MET A 125 7.70 8.54 -11.95
C MET A 125 9.19 8.84 -12.13
N LEU A 126 9.66 9.95 -11.56
CA LEU A 126 11.03 10.43 -11.67
C LEU A 126 11.79 10.19 -10.36
N ASP A 127 13.05 9.80 -10.46
CA ASP A 127 13.98 9.78 -9.33
C ASP A 127 14.54 11.17 -9.00
N ASP A 128 15.33 11.27 -7.94
CA ASP A 128 15.93 12.54 -7.45
C ASP A 128 16.82 13.27 -8.47
N LYS A 129 17.22 12.61 -9.56
CA LYS A 129 17.99 13.20 -10.67
C LYS A 129 17.10 13.63 -11.84
N GLY A 130 15.79 13.41 -11.74
CA GLY A 130 14.84 13.61 -12.82
C GLY A 130 14.85 12.49 -13.87
N GLU A 131 15.45 11.34 -13.57
CA GLU A 131 15.49 10.19 -14.47
C GLU A 131 14.25 9.31 -14.29
N HIS A 132 13.83 8.64 -15.38
CA HIS A 132 12.66 7.78 -15.37
C HIS A 132 12.92 6.52 -14.52
N LYS A 133 12.13 6.36 -13.46
CA LYS A 133 12.23 5.22 -12.55
C LYS A 133 11.13 4.18 -12.79
N GLU A 134 9.90 4.63 -13.02
CA GLU A 134 8.75 3.75 -13.20
C GLU A 134 7.67 4.36 -14.10
N THR A 135 6.90 3.51 -14.80
CA THR A 135 5.70 3.94 -15.53
C THR A 135 4.48 3.20 -15.00
N ILE A 136 3.50 3.95 -14.48
CA ILE A 136 2.18 3.46 -14.12
C ILE A 136 1.24 3.72 -15.30
N ARG A 137 0.51 2.68 -15.72
CA ARG A 137 -0.46 2.75 -16.83
C ARG A 137 -1.85 2.45 -16.29
N GLN A 138 -2.85 3.16 -16.79
CA GLN A 138 -4.24 2.79 -16.53
C GLN A 138 -4.54 1.48 -17.29
N VAL A 139 -4.63 0.37 -16.56
CA VAL A 139 -5.04 -0.93 -17.11
C VAL A 139 -6.56 -0.96 -17.07
N HIS A 140 -7.17 -1.27 -18.22
CA HIS A 140 -8.61 -1.43 -18.37
C HIS A 140 -8.98 -2.91 -18.28
#